data_AF-A0A662C2V9-F1
#
_entry.id   AF-A0A662C2V9-F1
#
_cell.length_a   1.000
_cell.length_b   1.000
_cell.length_c   1.000
_cell.angle_alpha   90.00
_cell.angle_beta   90.00
_cell.angle_gamma   90.00
#
_symmetry.space_group_name_H-M   'P 1'
#
loop_
_entity.id
_entity.type
_entity.pdbx_description
1 polymer ?
#
loop_
_entity_poly.entity_id
_entity_poly.type
_entity_poly.pdbx_seq_one_letter_code
_entity_poly.pdbx_strand_id
1 'polypeptide(L)'
;MLNTVLDYELFEDFFQNQPKPIPLGTEEENKHWYSLWDFLKSKSDVTITNYKNQKNLFLTSLTTGRKGTRCNLSSHFRKPQENKFLVTNPYSVYFLNEPSMVSKNNYKDKNGLLLGFKEDYFEKWLELGVVNKDKIIPVRKNKNCKFKSWSDLDEYILPFTDMVFVDNYIFDFRVIEDNLIEIIKRFDNRNPVPFNLLFFSFIGNEGYELDIDLLEEKLIVLFLNNNIKCNLSIVLAPFWLKEHDRNIFTNYLRINSQDSFNYFKNDGTVRTKGTEIKFDSMAEPVNFNAAKVVLSSIKSKIKSIKGYPNNGKYLKGDLKNRLLTA
;
A
#
# COMPACT_ATOMS: atom_id res chain seq x y z
N MET A 1 4.54 10.93 6.56
CA MET A 1 4.15 11.19 5.16
C MET A 1 4.93 10.25 4.26
N LEU A 2 4.58 10.16 2.98
CA LEU A 2 5.44 9.47 2.01
C LEU A 2 6.78 10.21 1.87
N ASN A 3 7.83 9.45 1.55
CA ASN A 3 9.12 9.99 1.13
C ASN A 3 9.26 9.78 -0.37
N THR A 4 9.53 10.84 -1.12
CA THR A 4 9.76 10.77 -2.56
C THR A 4 11.21 11.07 -2.86
N VAL A 5 11.91 10.11 -3.44
CA VAL A 5 13.23 10.34 -4.03
C VAL A 5 13.01 10.67 -5.50
N LEU A 6 13.42 11.85 -5.94
CA LEU A 6 13.22 12.33 -7.31
C LEU A 6 14.57 12.75 -7.90
N ASP A 7 14.95 12.12 -9.00
CA ASP A 7 16.12 12.53 -9.76
C ASP A 7 15.92 13.93 -10.36
N TYR A 8 16.96 14.77 -10.28
CA TYR A 8 16.91 16.13 -10.79
C TYR A 8 16.59 16.20 -12.29
N GLU A 9 17.02 15.24 -13.11
CA GLU A 9 16.70 15.26 -14.55
C GLU A 9 15.22 14.96 -14.83
N LEU A 10 14.57 14.11 -14.01
CA LEU A 10 13.12 13.89 -14.09
C LEU A 10 12.35 15.12 -13.58
N PHE A 11 12.89 15.81 -12.57
CA PHE A 11 12.32 17.08 -12.12
C PHE A 11 12.36 18.13 -13.24
N GLU A 12 13.47 18.27 -13.96
CA GLU A 12 13.57 19.18 -15.12
C GLU A 12 12.62 18.77 -16.25
N ASP A 13 12.58 17.48 -16.59
CA ASP A 13 11.66 16.92 -17.58
C ASP A 13 10.20 17.26 -17.26
N PHE A 14 9.79 17.13 -16.00
CA PHE A 14 8.42 17.45 -15.54
C PHE A 14 8.01 18.91 -15.82
N PHE A 15 8.91 19.89 -15.68
CA PHE A 15 8.58 21.29 -16.01
C PHE A 15 8.65 21.58 -17.49
N GLN A 16 9.58 20.96 -18.21
CA GLN A 16 9.65 21.12 -19.67
C GLN A 16 8.39 20.58 -20.35
N ASN A 17 7.78 19.55 -19.75
CA ASN A 17 6.52 18.96 -20.19
C ASN A 17 5.28 19.56 -19.51
N GLN A 18 5.36 20.78 -18.98
CA GLN A 18 4.17 21.47 -18.46
C GLN A 18 3.13 21.66 -19.59
N PRO A 19 1.87 21.22 -19.39
CA PRO A 19 0.81 21.42 -20.38
C PRO A 19 0.61 22.91 -20.71
N LYS A 20 0.17 23.18 -21.94
CA LYS A 20 -0.19 24.55 -22.33
C LYS A 20 -1.39 25.03 -21.50
N PRO A 21 -1.43 26.33 -21.12
CA PRO A 21 -2.59 26.88 -20.44
C PRO A 21 -3.82 26.88 -21.36
N ILE A 22 -5.01 26.82 -20.77
CA ILE A 22 -6.29 26.99 -21.49
C ILE A 22 -6.31 28.36 -22.17
N PRO A 23 -6.69 28.47 -23.46
CA PRO A 23 -7.36 27.46 -24.28
C PRO A 23 -6.45 26.56 -25.13
N LEU A 24 -5.12 26.67 -25.02
CA LEU A 24 -4.17 25.96 -25.88
C LEU A 24 -3.85 24.51 -25.43
N GLY A 25 -4.18 24.15 -24.20
CA GLY A 25 -4.12 22.78 -23.67
C GLY A 25 -5.44 22.36 -23.03
N THR A 26 -5.53 21.13 -22.53
CA THR A 26 -6.77 20.61 -21.93
C THR A 26 -6.83 20.87 -20.42
N GLU A 27 -8.04 20.99 -19.89
CA GLU A 27 -8.26 21.10 -18.43
C GLU A 27 -7.77 19.85 -17.69
N GLU A 28 -7.95 18.66 -18.28
CA GLU A 28 -7.57 17.39 -17.69
C GLU A 28 -6.05 17.25 -17.55
N GLU A 29 -5.27 17.53 -18.60
CA GLU A 29 -3.81 17.48 -18.56
C GLU A 29 -3.25 18.46 -17.50
N ASN A 30 -3.78 19.68 -17.47
CA ASN A 30 -3.40 20.68 -16.47
C ASN A 30 -3.71 20.17 -15.06
N LYS A 31 -4.91 19.62 -14.82
CA LYS A 31 -5.30 19.06 -13.52
C LYS A 31 -4.38 17.92 -13.08
N HIS A 32 -4.04 16.99 -13.97
CA HIS A 32 -3.12 15.90 -13.67
C HIS A 32 -1.72 16.41 -13.36
N TRP A 33 -1.19 17.33 -14.18
CA TRP A 33 0.14 17.91 -13.94
C TRP A 33 0.19 18.66 -12.61
N TYR A 34 -0.82 19.48 -12.32
CA TYR A 34 -0.93 20.19 -11.04
C TYR A 34 -1.06 19.23 -9.85
N SER A 35 -1.68 18.07 -10.02
CA SER A 35 -1.77 17.08 -8.94
C SER A 35 -0.40 16.53 -8.53
N LEU A 36 0.49 16.26 -9.50
CA LEU A 36 1.86 15.82 -9.19
C LEU A 36 2.64 16.96 -8.54
N TRP A 37 2.51 18.17 -9.07
CA TRP A 37 3.16 19.34 -8.48
C TRP A 37 2.72 19.56 -7.03
N ASP A 38 1.42 19.57 -6.76
CA ASP A 38 0.88 19.73 -5.40
C ASP A 38 1.39 18.62 -4.47
N PHE A 39 1.43 17.38 -4.95
CA PHE A 39 1.98 16.27 -4.17
C PHE A 39 3.44 16.48 -3.79
N LEU A 40 4.30 16.76 -4.78
CA LEU A 40 5.72 17.03 -4.56
C LEU A 40 5.93 18.27 -3.68
N LYS A 41 5.02 19.25 -3.76
CA LYS A 41 5.14 20.53 -3.07
C LYS A 41 4.69 20.48 -1.61
N SER A 42 3.59 19.79 -1.33
CA SER A 42 2.85 19.96 -0.08
C SER A 42 2.43 18.65 0.60
N LYS A 43 2.52 17.49 -0.06
CA LYS A 43 2.01 16.20 0.46
C LYS A 43 3.08 15.14 0.71
N SER A 44 4.31 15.33 0.22
CA SER A 44 5.41 14.38 0.38
C SER A 44 6.69 15.05 0.91
N ASP A 45 7.47 14.29 1.68
CA ASP A 45 8.85 14.66 1.99
C ASP A 45 9.73 14.30 0.79
N VAL A 46 10.27 15.30 0.09
CA VAL A 46 11.00 15.11 -1.16
C VAL A 46 12.50 15.15 -0.93
N THR A 47 13.23 14.24 -1.58
CA THR A 47 14.69 14.33 -1.73
C THR A 47 15.01 14.41 -3.21
N ILE A 48 15.50 15.56 -3.66
CA ILE A 48 16.01 15.74 -5.03
C ILE A 48 17.44 15.24 -5.07
N THR A 49 17.74 14.26 -5.92
CA THR A 49 19.07 13.67 -6.05
C THR A 49 19.74 14.06 -7.36
N ASN A 50 21.07 13.95 -7.42
CA ASN A 50 21.87 14.39 -8.57
C ASN A 50 21.67 15.88 -8.90
N TYR A 51 21.44 16.69 -7.87
CA TYR A 51 21.22 18.13 -8.00
C TYR A 51 22.46 18.83 -8.57
N LYS A 52 22.25 19.58 -9.66
CA LYS A 52 23.26 20.45 -10.29
C LYS A 52 23.03 21.85 -9.72
N ASN A 53 24.01 22.45 -9.05
CA ASN A 53 23.89 23.73 -8.31
C ASN A 53 23.61 24.96 -9.22
N GLN A 54 22.44 24.97 -9.85
CA GLN A 54 22.00 25.94 -10.84
C GLN A 54 20.75 26.66 -10.32
N LYS A 55 20.64 27.96 -10.60
CA LYS A 55 19.46 28.74 -10.23
C LYS A 55 18.26 28.24 -11.03
N ASN A 56 17.36 27.52 -10.37
CA ASN A 56 16.12 27.03 -10.95
C ASN A 56 14.92 27.61 -10.15
N LEU A 57 14.07 28.40 -10.82
CA LEU A 57 12.90 29.03 -10.21
C LEU A 57 11.94 27.99 -9.63
N PHE A 58 11.71 26.89 -10.36
CA PHE A 58 10.84 25.81 -9.89
C PHE A 58 11.41 25.09 -8.68
N LEU A 59 12.73 24.91 -8.62
CA LEU A 59 13.36 24.36 -7.42
C LEU A 59 13.22 25.28 -6.21
N THR A 60 13.37 26.59 -6.42
CA THR A 60 13.11 27.59 -5.38
C THR A 60 11.64 27.52 -4.92
N SER A 61 10.72 27.40 -5.88
CA SER A 61 9.31 27.21 -5.60
C SER A 61 9.02 25.87 -4.93
N LEU A 62 9.78 24.80 -5.18
CA LEU A 62 9.61 23.49 -4.54
C LEU A 62 10.10 23.53 -3.08
N THR A 63 11.15 24.27 -2.80
CA THR A 63 11.80 24.33 -1.47
C THR A 63 11.12 25.29 -0.48
N THR A 64 10.38 26.31 -0.95
CA THR A 64 9.78 27.37 -0.09
C THR A 64 8.28 27.20 0.15
N GLY A 65 7.75 27.40 1.37
CA GLY A 65 6.29 27.33 1.61
C GLY A 65 5.68 25.92 1.58
N ARG A 66 6.37 24.92 2.15
CA ARG A 66 6.05 23.47 2.06
C ARG A 66 5.00 22.91 3.05
N LYS A 67 4.25 23.76 3.77
CA LYS A 67 3.15 23.38 4.70
C LYS A 67 3.46 22.17 5.62
N GLY A 68 4.71 22.06 6.11
CA GLY A 68 5.13 20.99 7.04
C GLY A 68 5.85 19.78 6.41
N THR A 69 5.91 19.69 5.08
CA THR A 69 6.80 18.73 4.39
C THR A 69 8.21 19.26 4.22
N ARG A 70 9.17 18.36 3.99
CA ARG A 70 10.59 18.66 3.82
C ARG A 70 11.02 18.50 2.36
N CYS A 71 12.03 19.26 1.96
CA CYS A 71 12.72 19.08 0.69
C CYS A 71 14.22 19.07 0.95
N ASN A 72 14.86 17.93 0.69
CA ASN A 72 16.31 17.79 0.80
C ASN A 72 16.92 17.79 -0.60
N LEU A 73 18.10 18.41 -0.75
CA LEU A 73 18.88 18.37 -1.98
C LEU A 73 20.12 17.54 -1.74
N SER A 74 20.36 16.55 -2.60
CA SER A 74 21.58 15.75 -2.61
C SER A 74 22.26 15.90 -3.96
N SER A 75 23.56 16.18 -3.93
CA SER A 75 24.40 16.21 -5.14
C SER A 75 24.57 14.84 -5.78
N HIS A 76 24.29 13.75 -5.06
CA HIS A 76 24.48 12.39 -5.54
C HIS A 76 23.34 11.46 -5.11
N PHE A 77 22.88 10.62 -6.04
CA PHE A 77 22.11 9.43 -5.70
C PHE A 77 23.07 8.25 -5.45
N ARG A 78 23.04 7.71 -4.23
CA ARG A 78 23.77 6.47 -3.92
C ARG A 78 22.99 5.29 -4.48
N LYS A 79 23.30 4.89 -5.72
CA LYS A 79 22.69 3.71 -6.33
C LYS A 79 22.87 2.50 -5.40
N PRO A 80 21.80 1.79 -5.04
CA PRO A 80 21.94 0.60 -4.21
C PRO A 80 22.74 -0.48 -4.95
N GLN A 81 23.52 -1.26 -4.19
CA GLN A 81 24.22 -2.41 -4.71
C GLN A 81 23.23 -3.38 -5.38
N GLU A 82 23.59 -3.85 -6.59
CA GLU A 82 22.77 -4.77 -7.39
C GLU A 82 21.32 -4.32 -7.63
N ASN A 83 21.07 -3.01 -7.58
CA ASN A 83 19.75 -2.39 -7.74
C ASN A 83 18.74 -2.78 -6.64
N LYS A 84 19.20 -3.19 -5.44
CA LYS A 84 18.33 -3.61 -4.33
C LYS A 84 18.36 -2.64 -3.16
N PHE A 85 17.25 -1.96 -2.90
CA PHE A 85 17.13 -1.00 -1.81
C PHE A 85 17.15 -1.67 -0.44
N LEU A 86 17.89 -1.09 0.49
CA LEU A 86 17.73 -1.35 1.91
C LEU A 86 16.49 -0.60 2.39
N VAL A 87 15.33 -1.25 2.33
CA VAL A 87 14.05 -0.64 2.68
C VAL A 87 13.94 -0.49 4.20
N THR A 88 14.34 0.68 4.68
CA THR A 88 14.18 1.13 6.07
C THR A 88 12.82 1.77 6.30
N ASN A 89 12.29 2.46 5.29
CA ASN A 89 10.96 3.06 5.31
C ASN A 89 10.10 2.50 4.15
N PRO A 90 9.03 1.75 4.44
CA PRO A 90 8.16 1.19 3.40
C PRO A 90 7.39 2.28 2.63
N TYR A 91 7.23 3.47 3.21
CA TYR A 91 6.49 4.60 2.62
C TYR A 91 7.36 5.43 1.66
N SER A 92 8.20 4.80 0.85
CA SER A 92 9.19 5.48 -0.01
C SER A 92 8.92 5.22 -1.50
N VAL A 93 8.75 6.27 -2.28
CA VAL A 93 8.57 6.22 -3.74
C VAL A 93 9.82 6.76 -4.43
N TYR A 94 10.21 6.15 -5.55
CA TYR A 94 11.44 6.48 -6.25
C TYR A 94 11.16 6.83 -7.72
N PHE A 95 11.52 8.04 -8.12
CA PHE A 95 11.51 8.50 -9.51
C PHE A 95 12.95 8.70 -9.96
N LEU A 96 13.47 7.77 -10.76
CA LEU A 96 14.91 7.64 -11.04
C LEU A 96 15.23 7.86 -12.52
N ASN A 97 16.32 8.56 -12.77
CA ASN A 97 16.92 8.61 -14.10
C ASN A 97 17.90 7.45 -14.28
N GLU A 98 17.38 6.26 -14.61
CA GLU A 98 18.21 5.09 -14.93
C GLU A 98 18.15 4.84 -16.44
N PRO A 99 19.22 5.05 -17.22
CA PRO A 99 19.18 4.82 -18.67
C PRO A 99 19.22 3.33 -19.04
N SER A 100 19.78 2.46 -18.21
CA SER A 100 19.94 1.04 -18.52
C SER A 100 18.64 0.27 -18.30
N MET A 101 18.07 -0.30 -19.37
CA MET A 101 16.87 -1.15 -19.29
C MET A 101 17.07 -2.36 -18.36
N VAL A 102 18.27 -2.96 -18.38
CA VAL A 102 18.62 -4.06 -17.48
C VAL A 102 18.54 -3.62 -16.02
N SER A 103 19.07 -2.42 -15.70
CA SER A 103 19.00 -1.89 -14.34
C SER A 103 17.58 -1.50 -13.94
N LYS A 104 16.77 -0.94 -14.84
CA LYS A 104 15.33 -0.67 -14.59
C LYS A 104 14.59 -1.95 -14.22
N ASN A 105 14.77 -3.02 -14.99
CA ASN A 105 14.15 -4.32 -14.71
C ASN A 105 14.64 -4.88 -13.38
N ASN A 106 15.95 -4.84 -13.11
CA ASN A 106 16.47 -5.26 -11.81
C ASN A 106 15.86 -4.48 -10.64
N TYR A 107 15.64 -3.16 -10.77
CA TYR A 107 14.96 -2.38 -9.75
C TYR A 107 13.52 -2.86 -9.56
N LYS A 108 12.76 -3.07 -10.65
CA LYS A 108 11.37 -3.55 -10.58
C LYS A 108 11.31 -4.95 -9.95
N ASP A 109 12.16 -5.88 -10.39
CA ASP A 109 12.08 -7.30 -10.00
C ASP A 109 12.62 -7.60 -8.60
N LYS A 110 13.60 -6.82 -8.12
CA LYS A 110 14.26 -7.09 -6.84
C LYS A 110 13.69 -6.30 -5.67
N ASN A 111 12.70 -5.43 -5.90
CA ASN A 111 12.14 -4.55 -4.89
C ASN A 111 10.61 -4.58 -4.91
N GLY A 112 9.98 -4.45 -3.75
CA GLY A 112 8.53 -4.25 -3.64
C GLY A 112 8.17 -2.78 -3.48
N LEU A 113 8.81 -1.89 -4.22
CA LEU A 113 8.65 -0.43 -4.08
C LEU A 113 8.10 0.17 -5.37
N LEU A 114 7.37 1.29 -5.25
CA LEU A 114 6.91 2.01 -6.42
C LEU A 114 8.08 2.79 -7.03
N LEU A 115 8.39 2.44 -8.28
CA LEU A 115 9.50 2.96 -9.06
C LEU A 115 8.96 3.53 -10.37
N GLY A 116 9.26 4.79 -10.64
CA GLY A 116 9.05 5.43 -11.94
C GLY A 116 10.37 5.86 -12.54
N PHE A 117 10.45 5.79 -13.86
CA PHE A 117 11.59 6.16 -14.69
C PHE A 117 11.18 7.26 -15.66
N LYS A 118 12.12 7.81 -16.42
CA LYS A 118 11.86 8.94 -17.32
C LYS A 118 10.64 8.74 -18.23
N GLU A 119 10.42 7.51 -18.70
CA GLU A 119 9.31 7.16 -19.59
C GLU A 119 7.96 6.95 -18.92
N ASP A 120 7.91 6.62 -17.62
CA ASP A 120 6.69 6.18 -16.93
C ASP A 120 6.41 6.86 -15.58
N TYR A 121 7.27 7.78 -15.10
CA TYR A 121 7.14 8.38 -13.77
C TYR A 121 5.80 9.10 -13.57
N PHE A 122 5.28 9.75 -14.60
CA PHE A 122 4.01 10.47 -14.53
C PHE A 122 2.83 9.49 -14.45
N GLU A 123 2.85 8.41 -15.21
CA GLU A 123 1.86 7.33 -15.10
C GLU A 123 1.90 6.71 -13.70
N LYS A 124 3.10 6.43 -13.16
CA LYS A 124 3.26 5.92 -11.79
C LYS A 124 2.74 6.87 -10.73
N TRP A 125 2.83 8.18 -10.96
CA TRP A 125 2.16 9.16 -10.13
C TRP A 125 0.63 9.03 -10.18
N LEU A 126 0.04 8.93 -11.38
CA LEU A 126 -1.42 8.82 -11.51
C LEU A 126 -1.96 7.53 -10.85
N GLU A 127 -1.21 6.43 -10.96
CA GLU A 127 -1.51 5.19 -10.25
C GLU A 127 -1.46 5.39 -8.73
N LEU A 128 -0.37 5.99 -8.21
CA LEU A 128 -0.19 6.30 -6.79
C LEU A 128 -1.29 7.20 -6.24
N GLY A 129 -1.65 8.26 -6.96
CA GLY A 129 -2.65 9.24 -6.55
C GLY A 129 -4.10 8.76 -6.73
N VAL A 130 -4.31 7.64 -7.44
CA VAL A 130 -5.65 7.12 -7.76
C VAL A 130 -6.48 8.23 -8.46
N VAL A 131 -5.85 8.95 -9.40
CA VAL A 131 -6.37 10.23 -9.95
C VAL A 131 -7.58 10.03 -10.87
N ASN A 132 -7.68 8.88 -11.53
CA ASN A 132 -8.71 8.57 -12.52
C ASN A 132 -9.51 7.29 -12.18
N LYS A 133 -9.61 6.94 -10.90
CA LYS A 133 -10.27 5.70 -10.45
C LYS A 133 -11.34 6.00 -9.40
N ASP A 134 -12.38 5.17 -9.37
CA ASP A 134 -13.42 5.24 -8.36
C ASP A 134 -12.83 4.92 -6.97
N LYS A 135 -12.73 5.90 -6.08
CA LYS A 135 -12.20 5.69 -4.72
C LYS A 135 -13.18 4.95 -3.81
N ILE A 136 -14.45 4.87 -4.19
CA ILE A 136 -15.51 4.19 -3.46
C ILE A 136 -16.30 3.36 -4.47
N ILE A 137 -16.30 2.05 -4.29
CA ILE A 137 -17.00 1.12 -5.17
C ILE A 137 -18.18 0.51 -4.41
N PRO A 138 -19.42 0.60 -4.92
CA PRO A 138 -20.58 -0.05 -4.32
C PRO A 138 -20.48 -1.58 -4.44
N VAL A 139 -20.69 -2.28 -3.32
CA VAL A 139 -20.62 -3.76 -3.21
C VAL A 139 -21.95 -4.39 -2.80
N ARG A 140 -22.99 -3.57 -2.60
CA ARG A 140 -24.28 -4.03 -2.08
C ARG A 140 -24.98 -4.97 -3.06
N LYS A 141 -25.39 -6.13 -2.55
CA LYS A 141 -26.22 -7.11 -3.27
C LYS A 141 -27.50 -6.45 -3.82
N ASN A 142 -27.80 -6.69 -5.11
CA ASN A 142 -29.02 -6.30 -5.84
C ASN A 142 -29.18 -4.81 -6.24
N LYS A 143 -28.21 -3.93 -5.96
CA LYS A 143 -28.26 -2.53 -6.43
C LYS A 143 -26.89 -2.07 -6.92
N ASN A 144 -26.74 -1.89 -8.24
CA ASN A 144 -25.56 -1.29 -8.87
C ASN A 144 -24.22 -1.80 -8.29
N CYS A 145 -24.12 -3.11 -8.03
CA CYS A 145 -22.90 -3.72 -7.54
C CYS A 145 -21.83 -3.60 -8.63
N LYS A 146 -20.88 -2.69 -8.43
CA LYS A 146 -19.76 -2.48 -9.36
C LYS A 146 -18.61 -3.44 -9.05
N PHE A 147 -18.43 -3.79 -7.77
CA PHE A 147 -17.43 -4.76 -7.33
C PHE A 147 -17.95 -6.19 -7.54
N LYS A 148 -17.46 -6.89 -8.56
CA LYS A 148 -17.96 -8.20 -9.01
C LYS A 148 -17.05 -9.34 -8.58
N SER A 149 -15.76 -9.08 -8.40
CA SER A 149 -14.78 -10.08 -8.00
C SER A 149 -13.55 -9.42 -7.40
N TRP A 150 -12.71 -10.19 -6.70
CA TRP A 150 -11.44 -9.68 -6.16
C TRP A 150 -10.46 -9.23 -7.24
N SER A 151 -10.65 -9.62 -8.51
CA SER A 151 -9.90 -9.06 -9.65
C SER A 151 -10.07 -7.55 -9.81
N ASP A 152 -11.17 -6.97 -9.32
CA ASP A 152 -11.39 -5.53 -9.39
C ASP A 152 -10.38 -4.76 -8.50
N LEU A 153 -9.69 -5.46 -7.59
CA LEU A 153 -8.56 -4.90 -6.85
C LEU A 153 -7.34 -4.64 -7.74
N ASP A 154 -7.18 -5.37 -8.85
CA ASP A 154 -5.98 -5.33 -9.69
C ASP A 154 -5.68 -3.92 -10.22
N GLU A 155 -6.71 -3.09 -10.37
CA GLU A 155 -6.57 -1.69 -10.78
C GLU A 155 -5.93 -0.81 -9.70
N TYR A 156 -5.98 -1.18 -8.42
CA TYR A 156 -5.52 -0.33 -7.31
C TYR A 156 -4.20 -0.79 -6.71
N ILE A 157 -3.83 -2.06 -6.90
CA ILE A 157 -2.66 -2.65 -6.27
C ILE A 157 -1.38 -2.12 -6.93
N LEU A 158 -0.52 -1.56 -6.08
CA LEU A 158 0.85 -1.14 -6.40
C LEU A 158 1.84 -2.12 -5.77
N PRO A 159 3.08 -2.23 -6.28
CA PRO A 159 4.13 -3.00 -5.63
C PRO A 159 4.29 -2.58 -4.17
N PHE A 160 4.55 -3.53 -3.27
CA PHE A 160 4.63 -3.28 -1.83
C PHE A 160 5.58 -4.26 -1.15
N THR A 161 6.03 -3.93 0.06
CA THR A 161 6.94 -4.79 0.81
C THR A 161 6.30 -5.39 2.05
N ASP A 162 5.23 -4.75 2.53
CA ASP A 162 4.58 -5.10 3.79
C ASP A 162 3.06 -4.91 3.63
N MET A 163 2.29 -5.83 4.20
CA MET A 163 0.84 -5.78 4.26
C MET A 163 0.35 -6.08 5.67
N VAL A 164 -0.60 -5.27 6.16
CA VAL A 164 -1.37 -5.55 7.38
C VAL A 164 -2.83 -5.74 7.00
N PHE A 165 -3.37 -6.92 7.26
CA PHE A 165 -4.75 -7.28 6.98
C PHE A 165 -5.52 -7.37 8.31
N VAL A 166 -6.53 -6.52 8.47
CA VAL A 166 -7.33 -6.41 9.68
C VAL A 166 -8.78 -6.79 9.36
N ASP A 167 -9.24 -7.90 9.90
CA ASP A 167 -10.63 -8.33 9.82
C ASP A 167 -10.90 -9.46 10.83
N ASN A 168 -11.90 -9.28 11.69
CA ASN A 168 -12.26 -10.24 12.72
C ASN A 168 -12.92 -11.54 12.21
N TYR A 169 -13.32 -11.58 10.94
CA TYR A 169 -14.10 -12.70 10.40
C TYR A 169 -13.43 -13.38 9.19
N ILE A 170 -12.25 -12.94 8.76
CA ILE A 170 -11.60 -13.39 7.52
C ILE A 170 -11.28 -14.89 7.49
N PHE A 171 -11.14 -15.54 8.64
CA PHE A 171 -10.80 -16.97 8.74
C PHE A 171 -12.02 -17.91 8.70
N ASP A 172 -13.06 -17.57 7.93
CA ASP A 172 -14.19 -18.47 7.66
C ASP A 172 -13.78 -19.52 6.62
N PHE A 173 -13.29 -20.68 7.08
CA PHE A 173 -12.79 -21.77 6.22
C PHE A 173 -13.78 -22.27 5.16
N ARG A 174 -15.08 -21.98 5.30
CA ARG A 174 -16.07 -22.36 4.26
C ARG A 174 -15.92 -21.56 2.98
N VAL A 175 -15.37 -20.34 3.06
CA VAL A 175 -15.22 -19.39 1.94
C VAL A 175 -13.82 -18.77 1.87
N ILE A 176 -12.85 -19.31 2.62
CA ILE A 176 -11.52 -18.72 2.76
C ILE A 176 -10.78 -18.69 1.42
N GLU A 177 -10.99 -19.70 0.58
CA GLU A 177 -10.41 -19.78 -0.77
C GLU A 177 -10.99 -18.71 -1.69
N ASP A 178 -12.32 -18.55 -1.70
CA ASP A 178 -13.03 -17.57 -2.53
C ASP A 178 -12.81 -16.11 -2.09
N ASN A 179 -12.29 -15.90 -0.89
CA ASN A 179 -12.06 -14.58 -0.33
C ASN A 179 -10.60 -14.36 0.02
N LEU A 180 -10.18 -14.80 1.21
CA LEU A 180 -8.84 -14.49 1.70
C LEU A 180 -7.75 -14.89 0.70
N ILE A 181 -7.77 -16.14 0.23
CA ILE A 181 -6.73 -16.64 -0.67
C ILE A 181 -6.77 -15.88 -2.00
N GLU A 182 -7.95 -15.65 -2.56
CA GLU A 182 -8.08 -14.88 -3.79
C GLU A 182 -7.58 -13.43 -3.63
N ILE A 183 -7.89 -12.75 -2.52
CA ILE A 183 -7.35 -11.41 -2.23
C ILE A 183 -5.82 -11.44 -2.21
N ILE A 184 -5.23 -12.35 -1.43
CA ILE A 184 -3.77 -12.42 -1.28
C ILE A 184 -3.10 -12.77 -2.62
N LYS A 185 -3.69 -13.62 -3.45
CA LYS A 185 -3.20 -13.91 -4.81
C LYS A 185 -3.15 -12.66 -5.69
N ARG A 186 -4.17 -11.80 -5.63
CA ARG A 186 -4.18 -10.54 -6.41
C ARG A 186 -3.03 -9.64 -6.01
N PHE A 187 -2.74 -9.54 -4.71
CA PHE A 187 -1.60 -8.79 -4.20
C PHE A 187 -0.25 -9.43 -4.56
N ASP A 188 -0.10 -10.75 -4.40
CA ASP A 188 1.13 -11.49 -4.74
C ASP A 188 1.46 -11.39 -6.23
N ASN A 189 0.46 -11.52 -7.12
CA ASN A 189 0.63 -11.41 -8.57
C ASN A 189 1.17 -10.03 -9.02
N ARG A 190 0.96 -8.99 -8.22
CA ARG A 190 1.45 -7.63 -8.48
C ARG A 190 2.79 -7.35 -7.82
N ASN A 191 3.32 -8.28 -7.03
CA ASN A 191 4.53 -8.09 -6.27
C ASN A 191 5.65 -9.06 -6.71
N PRO A 192 6.76 -8.57 -7.25
CA PRO A 192 7.81 -9.44 -7.78
C PRO A 192 8.66 -10.10 -6.68
N VAL A 193 8.53 -9.63 -5.44
CA VAL A 193 9.30 -10.10 -4.28
C VAL A 193 8.37 -10.63 -3.18
N PRO A 194 8.87 -11.53 -2.33
CA PRO A 194 8.14 -11.89 -1.12
C PRO A 194 7.89 -10.67 -0.21
N PHE A 195 6.70 -10.59 0.36
CA PHE A 195 6.31 -9.50 1.26
C PHE A 195 6.05 -10.00 2.69
N ASN A 196 6.06 -9.09 3.66
CA ASN A 196 5.67 -9.42 5.04
C ASN A 196 4.16 -9.27 5.19
N LEU A 197 3.46 -10.35 5.52
CA LEU A 197 2.01 -10.36 5.72
C LEU A 197 1.70 -10.52 7.20
N LEU A 198 0.98 -9.55 7.78
CA LEU A 198 0.47 -9.65 9.14
C LEU A 198 -1.05 -9.66 9.11
N PHE A 199 -1.66 -10.74 9.62
CA PHE A 199 -3.07 -10.76 9.96
C PHE A 199 -3.29 -10.27 11.38
N PHE A 200 -4.25 -9.36 11.56
CA PHE A 200 -4.78 -8.99 12.85
C PHE A 200 -6.28 -9.30 12.86
N SER A 201 -6.67 -10.35 13.57
CA SER A 201 -8.05 -10.84 13.62
C SER A 201 -8.50 -11.04 15.06
N PHE A 202 -9.75 -11.45 15.26
CA PHE A 202 -10.30 -11.79 16.56
C PHE A 202 -10.17 -13.30 16.78
N ILE A 203 -9.77 -13.72 17.98
CA ILE A 203 -9.62 -15.15 18.30
C ILE A 203 -10.96 -15.91 18.26
N GLY A 204 -12.09 -15.24 18.47
CA GLY A 204 -13.38 -15.87 18.63
C GLY A 204 -13.91 -15.74 20.05
N ASN A 205 -15.14 -16.21 20.26
CA ASN A 205 -15.76 -16.23 21.59
C ASN A 205 -15.42 -17.53 22.32
N GLU A 206 -15.61 -17.55 23.64
CA GLU A 206 -15.46 -18.75 24.45
C GLU A 206 -16.22 -19.94 23.85
N GLY A 207 -15.53 -21.08 23.73
CA GLY A 207 -16.06 -22.31 23.11
C GLY A 207 -15.93 -22.39 21.59
N TYR A 208 -15.58 -21.29 20.91
CA TYR A 208 -15.36 -21.24 19.45
C TYR A 208 -14.11 -20.41 19.12
N GLU A 209 -13.06 -20.60 19.90
CA GLU A 209 -11.78 -19.94 19.68
C GLU A 209 -11.01 -20.61 18.54
N LEU A 210 -10.40 -19.78 17.69
CA LEU A 210 -9.45 -20.21 16.70
C LEU A 210 -8.17 -20.69 17.39
N ASP A 211 -7.75 -21.89 17.03
CA ASP A 211 -6.41 -22.40 17.34
C ASP A 211 -5.42 -21.81 16.35
N ILE A 212 -4.48 -21.01 16.85
CA ILE A 212 -3.52 -20.28 16.00
C ILE A 212 -2.53 -21.21 15.30
N ASP A 213 -2.17 -22.34 15.91
CA ASP A 213 -1.22 -23.30 15.32
C ASP A 213 -1.89 -24.03 14.16
N LEU A 214 -3.13 -24.51 14.37
CA LEU A 214 -3.92 -25.13 13.30
C LEU A 214 -4.24 -24.13 12.18
N LEU A 215 -4.50 -22.86 12.53
CA LEU A 215 -4.74 -21.81 11.55
C LEU A 215 -3.49 -21.53 10.71
N GLU A 216 -2.33 -21.39 11.33
CA GLU A 216 -1.06 -21.19 10.62
C GLU A 216 -0.78 -22.35 9.67
N GLU A 217 -0.89 -23.60 10.14
CA GLU A 217 -0.67 -24.80 9.33
C GLU A 217 -1.56 -24.79 8.07
N LYS A 218 -2.86 -24.53 8.25
CA LYS A 218 -3.80 -24.46 7.12
C LYS A 218 -3.46 -23.34 6.16
N LEU A 219 -3.10 -22.14 6.65
CA LEU A 219 -2.74 -21.02 5.79
C LEU A 219 -1.45 -21.30 5.02
N ILE A 220 -0.44 -21.91 5.64
CA ILE A 220 0.79 -22.33 4.96
C ILE A 220 0.46 -23.30 3.81
N VAL A 221 -0.35 -24.32 4.05
CA VAL A 221 -0.77 -25.27 3.00
C VAL A 221 -1.52 -24.55 1.88
N LEU A 222 -2.49 -23.69 2.21
CA LEU A 222 -3.23 -22.93 1.20
C LEU A 222 -2.33 -21.99 0.39
N PHE A 223 -1.36 -21.34 1.02
CA PHE A 223 -0.41 -20.44 0.36
C PHE A 223 0.54 -21.20 -0.55
N LEU A 224 1.07 -22.33 -0.10
CA LEU A 224 1.91 -23.23 -0.92
C LEU A 224 1.14 -23.73 -2.15
N ASN A 225 -0.10 -24.20 -1.97
CA ASN A 225 -0.94 -24.68 -3.06
C ASN A 225 -1.25 -23.60 -4.11
N ASN A 226 -1.22 -22.33 -3.72
CA ASN A 226 -1.47 -21.19 -4.59
C ASN A 226 -0.20 -20.44 -5.01
N ASN A 227 0.99 -20.97 -4.70
CA ASN A 227 2.30 -20.34 -4.99
C ASN A 227 2.49 -18.94 -4.40
N ILE A 228 1.78 -18.60 -3.33
CA ILE A 228 1.87 -17.28 -2.66
C ILE A 228 3.19 -17.18 -1.90
N LYS A 229 3.92 -16.08 -2.09
CA LYS A 229 5.25 -15.88 -1.47
C LYS A 229 5.19 -14.75 -0.44
N CYS A 230 5.03 -15.11 0.82
CA CYS A 230 5.07 -14.13 1.91
C CYS A 230 5.68 -14.69 3.20
N ASN A 231 6.20 -13.78 4.03
CA ASN A 231 6.51 -14.06 5.43
C ASN A 231 5.24 -13.85 6.25
N LEU A 232 4.62 -14.94 6.70
CA LEU A 232 3.36 -14.91 7.42
C LEU A 232 3.55 -14.58 8.90
N SER A 233 2.68 -13.74 9.42
CA SER A 233 2.49 -13.47 10.84
C SER A 233 1.01 -13.36 11.17
N ILE A 234 0.61 -13.89 12.32
CA ILE A 234 -0.79 -13.95 12.74
C ILE A 234 -0.90 -13.39 14.15
N VAL A 235 -1.88 -12.51 14.33
CA VAL A 235 -2.31 -11.99 15.62
C VAL A 235 -3.80 -12.27 15.78
N LEU A 236 -4.14 -13.13 16.73
CA LEU A 236 -5.51 -13.36 17.16
C LEU A 236 -5.76 -12.57 18.44
N ALA A 237 -6.40 -11.41 18.31
CA ALA A 237 -6.69 -10.55 19.45
C ALA A 237 -7.80 -11.15 20.32
N PRO A 238 -7.69 -11.07 21.66
CA PRO A 238 -8.80 -11.36 22.55
C PRO A 238 -9.89 -10.28 22.44
N PHE A 239 -11.07 -10.55 23.02
CA PHE A 239 -12.26 -9.69 22.86
C PHE A 239 -12.02 -8.22 23.21
N TRP A 240 -11.27 -7.92 24.26
CA TRP A 240 -11.00 -6.55 24.71
C TRP A 240 -9.93 -5.82 23.89
N LEU A 241 -9.21 -6.51 22.98
CA LEU A 241 -8.23 -5.91 22.08
C LEU A 241 -8.61 -6.02 20.61
N LYS A 242 -9.78 -6.58 20.28
CA LYS A 242 -10.23 -6.71 18.88
C LYS A 242 -10.26 -5.36 18.17
N GLU A 243 -10.03 -5.36 16.87
CA GLU A 243 -10.14 -4.16 16.03
C GLU A 243 -11.45 -4.22 15.27
N HIS A 244 -12.24 -3.15 15.33
CA HIS A 244 -13.56 -3.13 14.69
C HIS A 244 -13.47 -2.72 13.23
N ASP A 245 -12.48 -1.92 12.88
CA ASP A 245 -12.30 -1.46 11.51
C ASP A 245 -11.68 -2.57 10.66
N ARG A 246 -12.25 -2.80 9.47
CA ARG A 246 -11.74 -3.79 8.52
C ARG A 246 -10.92 -3.06 7.48
N ASN A 247 -9.62 -3.33 7.45
CA ASN A 247 -8.72 -2.65 6.55
C ASN A 247 -7.65 -3.59 6.01
N ILE A 248 -7.23 -3.34 4.78
CA ILE A 248 -5.97 -3.84 4.24
C ILE A 248 -5.05 -2.64 4.07
N PHE A 249 -3.86 -2.69 4.65
CA PHE A 249 -2.84 -1.65 4.51
C PHE A 249 -1.65 -2.21 3.75
N THR A 250 -1.18 -1.47 2.75
CA THR A 250 0.12 -1.67 2.11
C THR A 250 0.96 -0.39 2.21
N ASN A 251 2.12 -0.38 1.58
CA ASN A 251 2.99 0.80 1.48
C ASN A 251 2.25 2.03 0.91
N TYR A 252 1.32 1.83 -0.05
CA TYR A 252 0.75 2.93 -0.83
C TYR A 252 -0.77 2.99 -0.83
N LEU A 253 -1.44 1.96 -0.30
CA LEU A 253 -2.90 1.84 -0.35
C LEU A 253 -3.45 1.42 1.00
N ARG A 254 -4.54 2.06 1.40
CA ARG A 254 -5.47 1.56 2.41
C ARG A 254 -6.77 1.17 1.72
N ILE A 255 -7.21 -0.06 1.93
CA ILE A 255 -8.53 -0.53 1.51
C ILE A 255 -9.38 -0.65 2.76
N ASN A 256 -10.55 -0.01 2.79
CA ASN A 256 -11.50 -0.10 3.88
C ASN A 256 -12.77 -0.81 3.42
N SER A 257 -13.25 -1.74 4.25
CA SER A 257 -14.50 -2.44 4.05
C SER A 257 -15.47 -2.09 5.18
N GLN A 258 -16.72 -1.77 4.82
CA GLN A 258 -17.77 -1.55 5.83
C GLN A 258 -18.23 -2.84 6.50
N ASP A 259 -17.92 -4.00 5.92
CA ASP A 259 -18.19 -5.34 6.47
C ASP A 259 -16.88 -6.17 6.51
N SER A 260 -16.95 -7.46 6.79
CA SER A 260 -15.83 -8.39 6.55
C SER A 260 -15.49 -8.48 5.06
N PHE A 261 -14.23 -8.69 4.73
CA PHE A 261 -13.76 -9.03 3.38
C PHE A 261 -14.20 -10.43 2.90
N ASN A 262 -15.08 -11.14 3.61
CA ASN A 262 -15.71 -12.35 3.06
C ASN A 262 -16.91 -12.02 2.17
N TYR A 263 -16.67 -11.34 1.05
CA TYR A 263 -17.72 -10.80 0.18
C TYR A 263 -18.43 -11.85 -0.67
N PHE A 264 -17.77 -12.94 -1.04
CA PHE A 264 -18.29 -13.92 -1.98
C PHE A 264 -18.52 -15.27 -1.31
N LYS A 265 -19.48 -16.03 -1.83
CA LYS A 265 -19.61 -17.46 -1.57
C LYS A 265 -18.83 -18.26 -2.62
N ASN A 266 -18.77 -19.57 -2.44
CA ASN A 266 -18.11 -20.52 -3.33
C ASN A 266 -18.72 -20.60 -4.73
N ASP A 267 -19.95 -20.11 -4.91
CA ASP A 267 -20.60 -19.98 -6.22
C ASP A 267 -20.34 -18.60 -6.88
N GLY A 268 -19.46 -17.77 -6.30
CA GLY A 268 -19.16 -16.41 -6.73
C GLY A 268 -20.25 -15.39 -6.39
N THR A 269 -21.35 -15.78 -5.75
CA THR A 269 -22.42 -14.83 -5.41
C THR A 269 -22.03 -13.94 -4.23
N VAL A 270 -22.40 -12.67 -4.31
CA VAL A 270 -22.17 -11.69 -3.25
C VAL A 270 -23.00 -12.04 -2.00
N ARG A 271 -22.33 -12.09 -0.85
CA ARG A 271 -22.89 -12.34 0.50
C ARG A 271 -22.69 -11.19 1.50
N THR A 272 -21.81 -10.23 1.21
CA THR A 272 -21.55 -9.09 2.11
C THR A 272 -22.81 -8.28 2.40
N LYS A 273 -22.91 -7.76 3.62
CA LYS A 273 -23.91 -6.75 4.02
C LYS A 273 -23.36 -5.33 3.90
N GLY A 274 -22.07 -5.19 3.61
CA GLY A 274 -21.41 -3.91 3.37
C GLY A 274 -22.03 -3.18 2.18
N THR A 275 -21.98 -1.86 2.19
CA THR A 275 -22.52 -1.05 1.09
C THR A 275 -21.45 -0.64 0.08
N GLU A 276 -20.22 -0.42 0.56
CA GLU A 276 -19.08 0.00 -0.26
C GLU A 276 -17.76 -0.61 0.21
N ILE A 277 -16.79 -0.60 -0.72
CA ILE A 277 -15.37 -0.77 -0.46
C ILE A 277 -14.65 0.52 -0.87
N LYS A 278 -13.75 1.03 -0.03
CA LYS A 278 -13.07 2.31 -0.22
C LYS A 278 -11.57 2.12 -0.41
N PHE A 279 -11.01 2.85 -1.37
CA PHE A 279 -9.60 2.85 -1.75
C PHE A 279 -8.99 4.21 -1.45
N ASP A 280 -8.15 4.24 -0.43
CA ASP A 280 -7.49 5.42 0.08
C ASP A 280 -6.01 5.39 -0.28
N SER A 281 -5.59 6.25 -1.21
CA SER A 281 -4.18 6.46 -1.52
C SER A 281 -3.43 7.02 -0.31
N MET A 282 -2.28 6.44 0.00
CA MET A 282 -1.36 6.95 1.04
C MET A 282 -0.60 8.21 0.59
N ALA A 283 -0.72 8.63 -0.67
CA ALA A 283 -0.18 9.91 -1.15
C ALA A 283 -1.02 11.11 -0.68
N GLU A 284 -2.26 10.87 -0.24
CA GLU A 284 -3.08 11.90 0.37
C GLU A 284 -2.81 11.97 1.89
N PRO A 285 -2.33 13.12 2.42
CA PRO A 285 -1.90 13.21 3.82
C PRO A 285 -2.98 12.85 4.84
N VAL A 286 -4.23 13.18 4.55
CA VAL A 286 -5.38 12.85 5.41
C VAL A 286 -5.54 11.32 5.54
N ASN A 287 -5.46 10.61 4.41
CA ASN A 287 -5.55 9.16 4.35
C ASN A 287 -4.34 8.50 5.04
N PHE A 288 -3.14 8.99 4.76
CA PHE A 288 -1.90 8.54 5.39
C PHE A 288 -1.98 8.65 6.91
N ASN A 289 -2.40 9.81 7.43
CA ASN A 289 -2.50 10.05 8.86
C ASN A 289 -3.58 9.16 9.50
N ALA A 290 -4.73 9.01 8.85
CA ALA A 290 -5.79 8.12 9.32
C ALA A 290 -5.30 6.66 9.39
N ALA A 291 -4.58 6.18 8.37
CA ALA A 291 -3.99 4.84 8.39
C ALA A 291 -2.96 4.67 9.51
N LYS A 292 -2.10 5.67 9.73
CA LYS A 292 -1.08 5.67 10.78
C LYS A 292 -1.67 5.58 12.18
N VAL A 293 -2.81 6.23 12.44
CA VAL A 293 -3.52 6.13 13.72
C VAL A 293 -3.98 4.69 13.96
N VAL A 294 -4.60 4.05 12.96
CA VAL A 294 -5.06 2.65 13.06
C VAL A 294 -3.88 1.69 13.24
N LEU A 295 -2.82 1.82 12.43
CA LEU A 295 -1.61 1.00 12.54
C LEU A 295 -0.91 1.18 13.90
N SER A 296 -0.93 2.38 14.48
CA SER A 296 -0.38 2.65 15.82
C SER A 296 -1.23 2.02 16.93
N SER A 297 -2.56 2.01 16.77
CA SER A 297 -3.48 1.28 17.65
C SER A 297 -3.18 -0.23 17.61
N ILE A 298 -3.08 -0.81 16.42
CA ILE A 298 -2.74 -2.22 16.19
C ILE A 298 -1.39 -2.56 16.83
N LYS A 299 -0.36 -1.75 16.60
CA LYS A 299 0.96 -1.93 17.21
C LYS A 299 0.88 -1.96 18.74
N SER A 300 0.11 -1.04 19.32
CA SER A 300 -0.08 -0.98 20.78
C SER A 300 -0.79 -2.22 21.31
N LYS A 301 -1.84 -2.68 20.61
CA LYS A 301 -2.56 -3.93 20.93
C LYS A 301 -1.63 -5.14 20.86
N ILE A 302 -0.81 -5.27 19.81
CA ILE A 302 0.20 -6.35 19.69
C ILE A 302 1.20 -6.29 20.86
N LYS A 303 1.66 -5.09 21.24
CA LYS A 303 2.55 -4.92 22.39
C LYS A 303 1.89 -5.38 23.68
N SER A 304 0.61 -5.07 23.89
CA SER A 304 -0.15 -5.58 25.03
C SER A 304 -0.24 -7.09 25.00
N ILE A 305 -0.62 -7.71 23.88
CA ILE A 305 -0.71 -9.17 23.71
C ILE A 305 0.63 -9.85 24.05
N LYS A 306 1.75 -9.30 23.58
CA LYS A 306 3.10 -9.82 23.88
C LYS A 306 3.39 -9.89 25.38
N GLY A 307 2.81 -9.02 26.19
CA GLY A 307 2.99 -8.99 27.64
C GLY A 307 2.12 -9.97 28.43
N TYR A 308 1.15 -10.66 27.80
CA TYR A 308 0.30 -11.63 28.51
C TYR A 308 1.03 -12.96 28.74
N PRO A 309 0.74 -13.63 29.87
CA PRO A 309 1.04 -15.05 30.02
C PRO A 309 0.40 -15.84 28.86
N ASN A 310 1.12 -16.84 28.34
CA ASN A 310 0.65 -17.69 27.23
C ASN A 310 0.35 -16.92 25.93
N ASN A 311 1.12 -15.86 25.64
CA ASN A 311 0.99 -15.07 24.41
C ASN A 311 1.10 -15.90 23.10
N GLY A 312 1.71 -17.10 23.15
CA GLY A 312 1.82 -18.03 22.02
C GLY A 312 0.47 -18.48 21.46
N LYS A 313 -0.61 -18.44 22.25
CA LYS A 313 -1.97 -18.71 21.75
C LYS A 313 -2.51 -17.60 20.83
N TYR A 314 -1.94 -16.40 20.91
CA TYR A 314 -2.42 -15.22 20.21
C TYR A 314 -1.48 -14.74 19.11
N LEU A 315 -0.21 -15.16 19.12
CA LEU A 315 0.84 -14.63 18.27
C LEU A 315 1.60 -15.74 17.57
N LYS A 316 1.74 -15.63 16.24
CA LYS A 316 2.53 -16.53 15.42
C LYS A 316 3.32 -15.78 14.35
N GLY A 317 4.44 -16.35 13.91
CA GLY A 317 5.41 -15.71 13.02
C GLY A 317 6.34 -14.73 13.75
N ASP A 318 7.21 -14.05 13.01
CA ASP A 318 8.20 -13.12 13.58
C ASP A 318 7.66 -11.71 13.87
N LEU A 319 6.41 -11.44 13.43
CA LEU A 319 5.70 -10.17 13.58
C LEU A 319 6.46 -8.96 13.03
N LYS A 320 7.39 -9.18 12.10
CA LYS A 320 8.13 -8.09 11.45
C LYS A 320 7.29 -7.53 10.31
N ASN A 321 6.63 -6.41 10.59
CA ASN A 321 5.94 -5.63 9.58
C ASN A 321 6.32 -4.16 9.72
N ARG A 322 6.94 -3.60 8.68
CA ARG A 322 7.50 -2.23 8.72
C ARG A 322 6.42 -1.14 8.75
N LEU A 323 5.19 -1.44 8.35
CA LEU A 323 4.08 -0.49 8.44
C LEU A 323 3.75 -0.15 9.91
N LEU A 324 4.07 -1.03 10.85
CA LEU A 324 3.88 -0.82 12.29
C LEU A 324 5.06 -0.09 12.96
N THR A 325 6.22 0.02 12.29
CA THR A 325 7.43 0.67 12.85
C THR A 325 7.66 2.06 12.29
N ALA A 326 7.30 2.26 11.03
CA ALA A 326 7.44 3.54 10.33
C ALA A 326 6.41 4.55 10.77
#